data_AF-A0A2E1TVG3-F1
#
_entry.id   AF-A0A2E1TVG3-F1
#
_cell.length_a   1.000
_cell.length_b   1.000
_cell.length_c   1.000
_cell.angle_alpha   90.00
_cell.angle_beta   90.00
_cell.angle_gamma   90.00
#
_symmetry.space_group_name_H-M   'P 1'
#
loop_
_entity.id
_entity.type
_entity.pdbx_description
1 polymer ?
#
loop_
_entity_poly.entity_id
_entity_poly.type
_entity_poly.pdbx_seq_one_letter_code
_entity_poly.pdbx_strand_id
1 'polypeptide(L)'
;MPQFDILSDPAAIGLNLVWFIVLFGLTMVIVNFGISRISAVRDKREELTSGNVDKAQALLDEAKGLMDAYEEKMAAARTEAQGVIKVASDKAADKAAKAQAKLADELTATRIEIETAIADQTKAAMAELSTVAAETAEAAATQILGVDVDSAKLSKAVKDMGHA
;
A
#
# COMPACT_ATOMS: atom_id res chain seq x y z
N MET A 1 -86.68 -21.48 61.90
CA MET A 1 -85.93 -20.21 61.95
C MET A 1 -86.34 -19.38 60.73
N PRO A 2 -87.30 -18.45 60.86
CA PRO A 2 -87.96 -17.76 59.75
C PRO A 2 -87.11 -16.71 59.03
N GLN A 3 -85.81 -16.60 59.33
CA GLN A 3 -84.92 -15.56 58.79
C GLN A 3 -84.46 -15.74 57.33
N PHE A 4 -84.88 -16.80 56.62
CA PHE A 4 -84.46 -17.07 55.22
C PHE A 4 -85.58 -16.89 54.18
N ASP A 5 -86.73 -16.33 54.56
CA ASP A 5 -87.88 -16.12 53.67
C ASP A 5 -87.72 -14.94 52.69
N ILE A 6 -86.49 -14.44 52.52
CA ILE A 6 -86.08 -13.41 51.55
C ILE A 6 -86.20 -13.87 50.08
N LEU A 7 -86.44 -15.16 49.84
CA LEU A 7 -86.58 -15.76 48.51
C LEU A 7 -88.03 -16.09 48.13
N SER A 8 -89.00 -15.96 49.04
CA SER A 8 -90.41 -16.27 48.81
C SER A 8 -91.30 -15.03 48.78
N ASP A 9 -90.86 -13.91 49.38
CA ASP A 9 -91.52 -12.60 49.30
C ASP A 9 -91.22 -11.90 47.95
N PRO A 10 -92.21 -11.71 47.07
CA PRO A 10 -92.02 -11.05 45.76
C PRO A 10 -91.46 -9.63 45.87
N ALA A 11 -91.73 -8.91 46.96
CA ALA A 11 -91.22 -7.56 47.16
C ALA A 11 -89.72 -7.55 47.47
N ALA A 12 -89.24 -8.53 48.25
CA ALA A 12 -87.83 -8.69 48.58
C ALA A 12 -86.99 -9.08 47.35
N ILE A 13 -87.52 -9.96 46.49
CA ILE A 13 -86.87 -10.35 45.23
C ILE A 13 -86.72 -9.13 44.30
N GLY A 14 -87.78 -8.31 44.17
CA GLY A 14 -87.74 -7.07 43.37
C GLY A 14 -86.69 -6.07 43.86
N LEU A 15 -86.62 -5.83 45.17
CA LEU A 15 -85.63 -4.93 45.76
C LEU A 15 -84.18 -5.43 45.60
N ASN A 16 -83.94 -6.73 45.78
CA ASN A 16 -82.63 -7.33 45.57
C ASN A 16 -82.19 -7.25 44.11
N LEU A 17 -83.12 -7.44 43.16
CA LEU A 17 -82.84 -7.30 41.73
C LEU A 17 -82.46 -5.86 41.37
N VAL A 18 -83.14 -4.86 41.95
CA VAL A 18 -82.79 -3.45 41.78
C VAL A 18 -81.38 -3.17 42.31
N TRP A 19 -81.05 -3.62 43.52
CA TRP A 19 -79.70 -3.46 44.07
C TRP A 19 -78.64 -4.20 43.27
N PHE A 20 -78.96 -5.38 42.74
CA PHE A 20 -78.07 -6.13 41.86
C PHE A 20 -77.77 -5.37 40.58
N ILE A 21 -78.79 -4.80 39.92
CA ILE A 21 -78.62 -3.96 38.72
C ILE A 21 -77.77 -2.72 39.04
N VAL A 22 -77.99 -2.08 40.19
CA VAL A 22 -77.20 -0.91 40.62
C VAL A 22 -75.74 -1.28 40.84
N LEU A 23 -75.45 -2.35 41.58
CA LEU A 23 -74.08 -2.84 41.82
C LEU A 23 -73.40 -3.33 40.54
N PHE A 24 -74.14 -4.04 39.69
CA PHE A 24 -73.64 -4.51 38.40
C PHE A 24 -73.32 -3.34 37.47
N GLY A 25 -74.20 -2.35 37.39
CA GLY A 25 -73.96 -1.11 36.64
C GLY A 25 -72.72 -0.37 37.15
N LEU A 26 -72.60 -0.22 38.48
CA LEU A 26 -71.44 0.43 39.10
C LEU A 26 -70.13 -0.30 38.82
N THR A 27 -70.12 -1.64 38.92
CA THR A 27 -68.93 -2.45 38.63
C THR A 27 -68.54 -2.40 37.15
N MET A 28 -69.51 -2.39 36.22
CA MET A 28 -69.26 -2.21 34.79
C MET A 28 -68.59 -0.87 34.46
N VAL A 29 -69.00 0.22 35.11
CA VAL A 29 -68.36 1.54 34.93
C VAL A 29 -66.91 1.52 35.41
N ILE A 30 -66.64 0.89 36.56
CA ILE A 30 -65.28 0.74 37.10
C ILE A 30 -64.40 -0.10 36.16
N VAL A 31 -64.93 -1.21 35.64
CA VAL A 31 -64.23 -2.09 34.70
C VAL A 31 -63.93 -1.36 33.39
N ASN A 32 -64.87 -0.58 32.84
CA ASN A 32 -64.65 0.20 31.62
C ASN A 32 -63.48 1.19 31.77
N PHE A 33 -63.39 1.86 32.92
CA PHE A 33 -62.26 2.76 33.22
C PHE A 33 -60.94 2.00 33.39
N GLY A 34 -60.98 0.82 34.01
CA GLY A 34 -59.83 -0.07 34.15
C GLY A 34 -59.29 -0.58 32.80
N ILE A 35 -60.19 -0.97 31.89
CA ILE A 35 -59.82 -1.43 30.54
C ILE A 35 -59.15 -0.30 29.74
N SER A 36 -59.70 0.91 29.79
CA SER A 36 -59.11 2.07 29.09
C SER A 36 -57.70 2.42 29.59
N ARG A 37 -57.45 2.27 30.90
CA ARG A 37 -56.10 2.45 31.47
C ARG A 37 -55.12 1.40 30.96
N ILE A 38 -55.55 0.13 30.85
CA ILE A 38 -54.71 -0.97 30.36
C ILE A 38 -54.42 -0.81 28.87
N SER A 39 -55.42 -0.41 28.06
CA SER A 39 -55.22 -0.16 26.63
C SER A 39 -54.21 0.97 26.41
N ALA A 40 -54.32 2.08 27.15
CA ALA A 40 -53.38 3.19 27.04
C ALA A 40 -51.93 2.80 27.35
N VAL A 41 -51.70 1.93 28.33
CA VAL A 41 -50.35 1.41 28.65
C VAL A 41 -49.85 0.49 27.55
N ARG A 42 -50.71 -0.36 27.00
CA ARG A 42 -50.36 -1.24 25.88
C ARG A 42 -49.95 -0.41 24.66
N ASP A 43 -50.77 0.55 24.25
CA ASP A 43 -50.53 1.37 23.07
C ASP A 43 -49.22 2.15 23.21
N LYS A 44 -48.97 2.72 24.40
CA LYS A 44 -47.71 3.41 24.70
C LYS A 44 -46.49 2.49 24.59
N ARG A 45 -46.60 1.23 25.02
CA ARG A 45 -45.49 0.27 24.88
C ARG A 45 -45.29 -0.16 23.43
N GLU A 46 -46.38 -0.32 22.69
CA GLU A 46 -46.36 -0.67 21.27
C GLU A 46 -45.66 0.45 20.47
N GLU A 47 -46.03 1.71 20.70
CA GLU A 47 -45.40 2.89 20.10
C GLU A 47 -43.91 3.02 20.45
N LEU A 48 -43.53 2.80 21.71
CA LEU A 48 -42.12 2.82 22.11
C LEU A 48 -41.33 1.69 21.45
N THR A 49 -41.94 0.50 21.32
CA THR A 49 -41.28 -0.66 20.73
C THR A 49 -41.09 -0.45 19.23
N SER A 50 -42.15 -0.05 18.50
CA SER A 50 -42.06 0.24 17.08
C SER A 50 -41.06 1.37 16.81
N GLY A 51 -41.13 2.46 17.57
CA GLY A 51 -40.21 3.57 17.43
C GLY A 51 -38.74 3.20 17.71
N ASN A 52 -38.49 2.27 18.64
CA ASN A 52 -37.13 1.75 18.88
C ASN A 52 -36.65 0.82 17.76
N VAL A 53 -37.53 -0.01 17.20
CA VAL A 53 -37.20 -0.87 16.05
C VAL A 53 -36.90 -0.02 14.83
N ASP A 54 -37.69 1.00 14.54
CA ASP A 54 -37.48 1.91 13.41
C ASP A 54 -36.15 2.67 13.54
N LYS A 55 -35.84 3.16 14.75
CA LYS A 55 -34.55 3.80 15.04
C LYS A 55 -33.39 2.83 14.89
N ALA A 56 -33.52 1.61 15.40
CA ALA A 56 -32.48 0.59 15.27
C ALA A 56 -32.24 0.24 13.79
N GLN A 57 -33.31 0.11 13.00
CA GLN A 57 -33.21 -0.15 11.57
C GLN A 57 -32.55 1.01 10.82
N ALA A 58 -32.93 2.25 11.11
CA ALA A 58 -32.31 3.43 10.52
C ALA A 58 -30.80 3.51 10.84
N LEU A 59 -30.41 3.24 12.10
CA LEU A 59 -29.01 3.20 12.50
C LEU A 59 -28.24 2.06 11.83
N LEU A 60 -28.87 0.89 11.65
CA LEU A 60 -28.26 -0.23 10.92
C LEU A 60 -28.05 0.11 9.44
N ASP A 61 -29.00 0.78 8.81
CA ASP A 61 -28.90 1.16 7.41
C ASP A 61 -27.87 2.28 7.20
N GLU A 62 -27.76 3.23 8.12
CA GLU A 62 -26.68 4.23 8.15
C GLU A 62 -25.31 3.57 8.34
N ALA A 63 -25.19 2.62 9.29
CA ALA A 63 -23.96 1.90 9.54
C ALA A 63 -23.52 1.05 8.34
N LYS A 64 -24.46 0.39 7.64
CA LYS A 64 -24.18 -0.33 6.40
C LYS A 64 -23.71 0.61 5.31
N GLY A 65 -24.40 1.73 5.08
CA GLY A 65 -23.98 2.72 4.09
C GLY A 65 -22.58 3.29 4.38
N LEU A 66 -22.26 3.52 5.66
CA LEU A 66 -20.93 3.95 6.08
C LEU A 66 -19.87 2.85 5.86
N MET A 67 -20.21 1.59 6.13
CA MET A 67 -19.32 0.46 5.90
C MET A 67 -19.01 0.30 4.41
N ASP A 68 -20.03 0.34 3.55
CA ASP A 68 -19.86 0.25 2.10
C ASP A 68 -18.96 1.38 1.57
N ALA A 69 -19.20 2.62 2.01
CA ALA A 69 -18.38 3.76 1.65
C ALA A 69 -16.94 3.65 2.19
N TYR A 70 -16.75 3.06 3.39
CA TYR A 70 -15.44 2.81 3.96
C TYR A 70 -14.68 1.73 3.17
N GLU A 71 -15.35 0.65 2.80
CA GLU A 71 -14.79 -0.42 1.97
C GLU A 71 -14.37 0.10 0.59
N GLU A 72 -15.21 0.91 -0.05
CA GLU A 72 -14.89 1.56 -1.33
C GLU A 72 -13.65 2.46 -1.20
N LYS A 73 -13.61 3.31 -0.16
CA LYS A 73 -12.45 4.17 0.10
C LYS A 73 -11.18 3.37 0.36
N MET A 74 -11.27 2.27 1.10
CA MET A 74 -10.13 1.38 1.36
C MET A 74 -9.66 0.67 0.09
N ALA A 75 -10.57 0.25 -0.78
CA ALA A 75 -10.24 -0.34 -2.07
C ALA A 75 -9.55 0.70 -2.97
N ALA A 76 -10.12 1.90 -3.09
CA ALA A 76 -9.55 3.00 -3.87
C ALA A 76 -8.16 3.40 -3.36
N ALA A 77 -7.98 3.56 -2.05
CA ALA A 77 -6.68 3.89 -1.44
C ALA A 77 -5.63 2.80 -1.70
N ARG A 78 -6.02 1.51 -1.66
CA ARG A 78 -5.11 0.41 -2.00
C ARG A 78 -4.69 0.46 -3.48
N THR A 79 -5.63 0.69 -4.38
CA THR A 79 -5.34 0.83 -5.82
C THR A 79 -4.44 2.03 -6.10
N GLU A 80 -4.70 3.18 -5.46
CA GLU A 80 -3.86 4.37 -5.59
C GLU A 80 -2.45 4.12 -5.06
N ALA A 81 -2.32 3.50 -3.88
CA ALA A 81 -1.01 3.14 -3.31
C ALA A 81 -0.22 2.20 -4.23
N GLN A 82 -0.88 1.17 -4.79
CA GLN A 82 -0.26 0.29 -5.79
C GLN A 82 0.17 1.05 -7.05
N GLY A 83 -0.64 2.02 -7.51
CA GLY A 83 -0.30 2.90 -8.62
C GLY A 83 0.95 3.74 -8.33
N VAL A 84 1.02 4.36 -7.14
CA VAL A 84 2.19 5.14 -6.70
C VAL A 84 3.44 4.27 -6.62
N ILE A 85 3.34 3.06 -6.05
CA ILE A 85 4.46 2.12 -5.96
C ILE A 85 4.95 1.74 -7.35
N LYS A 86 4.03 1.44 -8.28
CA LYS A 86 4.39 1.10 -9.67
C LYS A 86 5.12 2.26 -10.36
N VAL A 87 4.56 3.47 -10.29
CA VAL A 87 5.19 4.68 -10.88
C VAL A 87 6.57 4.95 -10.26
N ALA A 88 6.71 4.80 -8.94
CA ALA A 88 7.99 4.97 -8.26
C ALA A 88 9.01 3.90 -8.69
N SER A 89 8.59 2.63 -8.80
CA SER A 89 9.41 1.51 -9.28
C SER A 89 9.87 1.74 -10.72
N ASP A 90 8.96 2.12 -11.62
CA ASP A 90 9.28 2.39 -13.03
C ASP A 90 10.28 3.54 -13.14
N LYS A 91 10.07 4.64 -12.41
CA LYS A 91 11.02 5.77 -12.35
C LYS A 91 12.38 5.37 -11.79
N ALA A 92 12.41 4.50 -10.77
CA ALA A 92 13.66 4.01 -10.19
C ALA A 92 14.42 3.13 -11.20
N ALA A 93 13.72 2.24 -11.91
CA ALA A 93 14.28 1.41 -12.95
C ALA A 93 14.85 2.25 -14.11
N ASP A 94 14.10 3.25 -14.59
CA ASP A 94 14.56 4.18 -15.64
C ASP A 94 15.81 4.96 -15.21
N LYS A 95 15.82 5.44 -13.95
CA LYS A 95 16.98 6.16 -13.41
C LYS A 95 18.20 5.24 -13.29
N ALA A 96 18.01 4.01 -12.85
CA ALA A 96 19.07 3.01 -12.76
C ALA A 96 19.62 2.66 -14.15
N ALA A 97 18.76 2.44 -15.13
CA ALA A 97 19.17 2.15 -16.52
C ALA A 97 19.98 3.30 -17.12
N LYS A 98 19.55 4.55 -16.92
CA LYS A 98 20.29 5.74 -17.38
C LYS A 98 21.64 5.88 -16.68
N ALA A 99 21.70 5.64 -15.36
CA ALA A 99 22.94 5.68 -14.62
C ALA A 99 23.92 4.59 -15.05
N GLN A 100 23.42 3.37 -15.29
CA GLN A 100 24.23 2.26 -15.83
C GLN A 100 24.77 2.56 -17.23
N ALA A 101 23.93 3.09 -18.12
CA ALA A 101 24.37 3.50 -19.46
C ALA A 101 25.47 4.56 -19.39
N LYS A 102 25.28 5.61 -18.59
CA LYS A 102 26.29 6.67 -18.39
C LYS A 102 27.60 6.11 -17.83
N LEU A 103 27.52 5.22 -16.84
CA LEU A 103 28.70 4.59 -16.26
C LEU A 103 29.42 3.69 -17.27
N ALA A 104 28.68 2.94 -18.10
CA ALA A 104 29.26 2.12 -19.16
C ALA A 104 29.99 2.98 -20.20
N ASP A 105 29.43 4.13 -20.57
CA ASP A 105 30.07 5.08 -21.48
C ASP A 105 31.36 5.67 -20.86
N GLU A 106 31.31 6.10 -19.60
CA GLU A 106 32.46 6.63 -18.86
C GLU A 106 33.59 5.59 -18.72
N LEU A 107 33.24 4.34 -18.40
CA LEU A 107 34.19 3.22 -18.32
C LEU A 107 34.81 2.91 -19.68
N THR A 108 34.02 2.95 -20.76
CA THR A 108 34.52 2.72 -22.11
C THR A 108 35.49 3.82 -22.53
N ALA A 109 35.16 5.09 -22.26
CA ALA A 109 36.05 6.22 -22.53
C ALA A 109 37.37 6.11 -21.74
N THR A 110 37.28 5.83 -20.43
CA THR A 110 38.45 5.64 -19.57
C THR A 110 39.32 4.47 -20.05
N ARG A 111 38.70 3.37 -20.48
CA ARG A 111 39.41 2.22 -21.03
C ARG A 111 40.21 2.58 -22.28
N ILE A 112 39.59 3.32 -23.22
CA ILE A 112 40.26 3.75 -24.45
C ILE A 112 41.44 4.69 -24.14
N GLU A 113 41.26 5.62 -23.19
CA GLU A 113 42.32 6.52 -22.75
C GLU A 113 43.52 5.75 -22.17
N ILE A 114 43.25 4.80 -21.27
CA ILE A 114 44.29 3.95 -20.68
C ILE A 114 44.97 3.08 -21.76
N GLU A 115 44.21 2.48 -22.67
CA GLU A 115 44.78 1.67 -23.77
C GLU A 115 45.70 2.50 -24.68
N THR A 116 45.31 3.76 -24.96
CA THR A 116 46.14 4.69 -25.73
C THR A 116 47.41 5.06 -24.98
N ALA A 117 47.30 5.39 -23.69
CA ALA A 117 48.46 5.73 -22.85
C ALA A 117 49.45 4.55 -22.73
N ILE A 118 48.95 3.33 -22.59
CA ILE A 118 49.77 2.11 -22.57
C ILE A 118 50.47 1.91 -23.93
N ALA A 119 49.76 2.10 -25.05
CA ALA A 119 50.35 1.98 -26.38
C ALA A 119 51.48 3.00 -26.59
N ASP A 120 51.27 4.25 -26.17
CA ASP A 120 52.28 5.31 -26.25
C ASP A 120 53.50 5.02 -25.36
N GLN A 121 53.28 4.59 -24.10
CA GLN A 121 54.37 4.19 -23.21
C GLN A 121 55.13 2.98 -23.74
N THR A 122 54.44 2.00 -24.31
CA THR A 122 55.08 0.82 -24.91
C THR A 122 55.94 1.23 -26.11
N LYS A 123 55.44 2.13 -26.95
CA LYS A 123 56.19 2.66 -28.09
C LYS A 123 57.42 3.45 -27.65
N ALA A 124 57.30 4.27 -26.61
CA ALA A 124 58.42 4.99 -26.01
C ALA A 124 59.46 4.01 -25.44
N ALA A 125 59.04 3.01 -24.66
CA ALA A 125 59.94 2.00 -24.10
C ALA A 125 60.69 1.19 -25.18
N MET A 126 60.01 0.82 -26.27
CA MET A 126 60.64 0.14 -27.42
C MET A 126 61.64 1.04 -28.14
N ALA A 127 61.37 2.35 -28.25
CA ALA A 127 62.31 3.31 -28.84
C ALA A 127 63.55 3.47 -27.95
N GLU A 128 63.38 3.59 -26.64
CA GLU A 128 64.50 3.64 -25.67
C GLU A 128 65.34 2.35 -25.73
N LEU A 129 64.71 1.17 -25.77
CA LEU A 129 65.40 -0.11 -25.95
C LEU A 129 66.20 -0.17 -27.26
N SER A 130 65.63 0.32 -28.36
CA SER A 130 66.34 0.43 -29.65
C SER A 130 67.56 1.33 -29.57
N THR A 131 67.48 2.45 -28.85
CA THR A 131 68.60 3.37 -28.66
C THR A 131 69.69 2.72 -27.82
N VAL A 132 69.34 2.13 -26.68
CA VAL A 132 70.30 1.43 -25.79
C VAL A 132 70.96 0.24 -26.51
N ALA A 133 70.20 -0.51 -27.31
CA ALA A 133 70.74 -1.60 -28.12
C ALA A 133 71.72 -1.10 -29.20
N ALA A 134 71.42 0.02 -29.85
CA ALA A 134 72.33 0.64 -30.82
C ALA A 134 73.61 1.15 -30.16
N GLU A 135 73.51 1.83 -29.02
CA GLU A 135 74.67 2.30 -28.23
C GLU A 135 75.54 1.12 -27.76
N THR A 136 74.91 0.04 -27.29
CA THR A 136 75.63 -1.16 -26.85
C THR A 136 76.31 -1.88 -28.02
N ALA A 137 75.64 -1.94 -29.18
CA ALA A 137 76.21 -2.52 -30.39
C ALA A 137 77.37 -1.69 -30.94
N GLU A 138 77.29 -0.36 -30.86
CA GLU A 138 78.37 0.58 -31.20
C GLU A 138 79.57 0.35 -30.29
N ALA A 139 79.36 0.36 -28.97
CA ALA A 139 80.42 0.10 -27.99
C ALA A 139 81.10 -1.26 -28.20
N ALA A 140 80.32 -2.31 -28.47
CA ALA A 140 80.85 -3.65 -28.77
C ALA A 140 81.63 -3.68 -30.10
N ALA A 141 81.15 -2.99 -31.14
CA ALA A 141 81.84 -2.90 -32.43
C ALA A 141 83.16 -2.14 -32.32
N THR A 142 83.20 -1.02 -31.60
CA THR A 142 84.43 -0.26 -31.34
C THR A 142 85.44 -1.12 -30.58
N GLN A 143 85.00 -1.88 -29.59
CA GLN A 143 85.89 -2.70 -28.75
C GLN A 143 86.42 -3.96 -29.45
N ILE A 144 85.67 -4.55 -30.40
CA ILE A 144 86.05 -5.78 -31.12
C ILE A 144 86.75 -5.48 -32.45
N LEU A 145 86.27 -4.50 -33.22
CA LEU A 145 86.74 -4.22 -34.59
C LEU A 145 87.72 -3.05 -34.66
N GLY A 146 87.77 -2.17 -33.65
CA GLY A 146 88.70 -1.04 -33.60
C GLY A 146 88.48 0.02 -34.69
N VAL A 147 87.32 0.03 -35.36
CA VAL A 147 86.92 1.00 -36.38
C VAL A 147 85.75 1.82 -35.86
N ASP A 148 85.84 3.15 -35.99
CA ASP A 148 84.76 4.09 -35.68
C ASP A 148 83.66 3.94 -36.74
N VAL A 149 82.53 3.36 -36.35
CA VAL A 149 81.40 3.13 -37.26
C VAL A 149 80.39 4.25 -37.06
N ASP A 150 80.06 4.96 -38.13
CA ASP A 150 79.09 6.06 -38.14
C ASP A 150 77.75 5.65 -37.50
N SER A 151 77.45 6.23 -36.33
CA SER A 151 76.29 5.91 -35.48
C SER A 151 74.96 6.03 -36.22
N ALA A 152 74.88 6.90 -37.23
CA ALA A 152 73.70 7.09 -38.06
C ALA A 152 73.38 5.84 -38.93
N LYS A 153 74.40 5.11 -39.39
CA LYS A 153 74.21 3.87 -40.17
C LYS A 153 73.89 2.67 -39.27
N LEU A 154 74.48 2.62 -38.07
CA LEU A 154 74.24 1.55 -37.10
C LEU A 154 72.81 1.61 -36.55
N SER A 155 72.34 2.81 -36.17
CA SER A 155 70.96 3.10 -35.76
C SER A 155 69.93 2.61 -36.78
N LYS A 156 70.22 2.82 -38.07
CA LYS A 156 69.34 2.42 -39.18
C LYS A 156 69.32 0.90 -39.37
N ALA A 157 70.49 0.25 -39.30
CA ALA A 157 70.60 -1.21 -39.41
C ALA A 157 69.95 -1.95 -38.24
N VAL A 158 70.06 -1.43 -37.01
CA VAL A 158 69.38 -2.00 -35.83
C VAL A 158 67.86 -1.88 -35.95
N LYS A 159 67.34 -0.75 -36.46
CA LYS A 159 65.91 -0.62 -36.77
C LYS A 159 65.45 -1.56 -37.88
N ASP A 160 66.22 -1.71 -38.96
CA ASP A 160 65.87 -2.61 -40.07
C ASP A 160 65.88 -4.09 -39.64
N MET A 161 66.77 -4.51 -38.73
CA MET A 161 66.75 -5.86 -38.15
C MET A 161 65.64 -6.07 -37.11
N GLY A 162 65.16 -5.03 -36.44
CA GLY A 162 64.07 -5.11 -35.46
C GLY A 162 62.66 -5.14 -36.05
N HIS A 163 62.53 -4.94 -37.37
CA HIS A 163 61.25 -4.96 -38.11
C HIS A 163 61.00 -6.26 -38.92
N ALA A 164 61.90 -7.24 -38.86
CA ALA A 164 61.72 -8.60 -39.40
C ALA A 164 61.19 -9.56 -38.32
#